data_AF-A0AAV0VPW2-F1
#
_entry.id   AF-A0AAV0VPW2-F1
#
_cell.length_a   1.000
_cell.length_b   1.000
_cell.length_c   1.000
_cell.angle_alpha   90.00
_cell.angle_beta   90.00
_cell.angle_gamma   90.00
#
_symmetry.space_group_name_H-M   'P 1'
#
loop_
_entity.id
_entity.type
_entity.pdbx_description
1 polymer ?
#
loop_
_entity_poly.entity_id
_entity_poly.type
_entity_poly.pdbx_seq_one_letter_code
_entity_poly.pdbx_strand_id
1 'polypeptide(L)'
;MFKGLTKLNLLYSDNNIIRKIPHVILDSLTSLGRLRPDKNPLTCDCDILWFINALKKSHHPRVVLGNSNPLCHYPVEMSGKSLLEITENDFHCASPDVIVVPENKTVSVGEQLQLSCKAVGNPEPFITWVKDDIDLELSQRVQVFQNNTLIISKAERTDGGHYKCVTSNSLGRKSFQAMVNVND
;
A
#
# COMPACT_ATOMS: atom_id res chain seq x y z
N MET A 1 3.93 12.29 2.03
CA MET A 1 5.01 13.14 2.60
C MET A 1 5.69 14.03 1.55
N PHE A 2 5.81 13.65 0.26
CA PHE A 2 6.43 14.50 -0.78
C PHE A 2 5.45 15.13 -1.81
N LYS A 3 4.16 15.21 -1.47
CA LYS A 3 3.13 15.75 -2.37
C LYS A 3 3.44 17.23 -2.67
N GLY A 4 3.49 17.59 -3.95
CA GLY A 4 3.72 18.97 -4.41
C GLY A 4 5.16 19.32 -4.79
N LEU A 5 6.14 18.45 -4.54
CA LEU A 5 7.54 18.65 -4.92
C LEU A 5 7.82 18.26 -6.39
N THR A 6 7.00 18.76 -7.32
CA THR A 6 6.99 18.33 -8.74
C THR A 6 8.25 18.72 -9.52
N LYS A 7 9.06 19.65 -9.01
CA LYS A 7 10.32 20.09 -9.62
C LYS A 7 11.57 19.50 -8.94
N LEU A 8 11.41 18.67 -7.91
CA LEU A 8 12.55 18.12 -7.18
C LEU A 8 13.30 17.13 -8.09
N ASN A 9 14.50 17.52 -8.49
CA ASN A 9 15.37 16.73 -9.36
C ASN A 9 16.41 15.91 -8.57
N LEU A 10 16.78 16.37 -7.38
CA LEU A 10 17.85 15.79 -6.59
C LEU A 10 17.38 15.58 -5.16
N LEU A 11 17.53 14.35 -4.66
CA LEU A 11 17.24 14.00 -3.27
C LEU A 11 18.43 13.27 -2.64
N TYR A 12 19.08 13.92 -1.68
CA TYR A 12 20.12 13.33 -0.84
C TYR A 12 19.51 12.88 0.48
N SER A 13 19.54 11.57 0.70
CA SER A 13 19.00 10.93 1.91
C SER A 13 20.01 9.94 2.52
N ASP A 14 21.29 10.04 2.12
CA ASP A 14 22.35 9.14 2.56
C ASP A 14 22.76 9.40 4.02
N ASN A 15 23.36 8.40 4.67
CA ASN A 15 23.79 8.47 6.08
C ASN A 15 22.64 8.76 7.07
N ASN A 16 21.49 8.13 6.86
CA ASN A 16 20.34 8.26 7.74
C ASN A 16 19.92 6.87 8.29
N ILE A 17 18.74 6.82 8.92
CA ILE A 17 18.16 5.61 9.49
C ILE A 17 16.98 5.06 8.68
N ILE A 18 16.93 5.35 7.37
CA ILE A 18 15.84 4.93 6.50
C ILE A 18 15.87 3.40 6.37
N ARG A 19 14.76 2.76 6.71
CA ARG A 19 14.61 1.30 6.57
C ARG A 19 13.85 0.92 5.30
N LYS A 20 12.74 1.60 5.02
CA LYS A 20 11.92 1.35 3.83
C LYS A 20 11.89 2.56 2.93
N ILE A 21 11.88 2.33 1.63
CA ILE A 21 11.63 3.33 0.61
C ILE A 21 10.17 3.12 0.18
N PRO A 22 9.25 4.07 0.43
CA PRO A 22 7.86 3.95 0.00
C PRO A 22 7.68 4.10 -1.50
N HIS A 23 6.82 3.28 -2.11
CA HIS A 23 6.47 3.34 -3.55
C HIS A 23 6.06 4.76 -4.00
N VAL A 24 5.34 5.47 -3.13
CA VAL A 24 4.78 6.80 -3.38
C VAL A 24 5.85 7.87 -3.68
N ILE A 25 7.13 7.61 -3.39
CA ILE A 25 8.23 8.54 -3.68
C ILE A 25 8.35 8.79 -5.19
N LEU A 26 8.41 7.75 -6.03
CA LEU A 26 8.56 7.95 -7.48
C LEU A 26 7.25 8.41 -8.14
N ASP A 27 6.10 8.00 -7.60
CA ASP A 27 4.80 8.48 -8.07
C ASP A 27 4.64 9.99 -7.85
N SER A 28 5.15 10.51 -6.72
CA SER A 28 5.03 11.93 -6.36
C SER A 28 6.14 12.80 -6.95
N LEU A 29 7.35 12.25 -7.13
CA LEU A 29 8.55 12.97 -7.55
C LEU A 29 8.87 12.67 -9.02
N THR A 30 7.96 13.05 -9.92
CA THR A 30 8.03 12.73 -11.36
C THR A 30 9.23 13.31 -12.09
N SER A 31 9.82 14.39 -11.55
CA SER A 31 11.02 15.07 -12.07
C SER A 31 12.33 14.61 -11.40
N LEU A 32 12.29 13.65 -10.48
CA LEU A 32 13.50 13.18 -9.80
C LEU A 32 14.46 12.60 -10.85
N GLY A 33 15.70 13.10 -10.83
CA GLY A 33 16.84 12.73 -11.67
C GLY A 33 17.92 11.93 -10.92
N ARG A 34 18.05 12.16 -9.62
CA ARG A 34 19.08 11.55 -8.78
C ARG A 34 18.60 11.35 -7.35
N LEU A 35 18.80 10.15 -6.83
CA LEU A 35 18.48 9.75 -5.46
C LEU A 35 19.71 9.12 -4.82
N ARG A 36 20.02 9.52 -3.57
CA ARG A 36 21.08 8.91 -2.76
C ARG A 36 20.50 8.30 -1.49
N PRO A 37 20.14 7.01 -1.51
CA PRO A 37 19.70 6.29 -0.33
C PRO A 37 20.84 5.49 0.34
N ASP A 38 22.09 5.65 -0.12
CA ASP A 38 23.24 4.91 0.39
C ASP A 38 23.47 5.12 1.90
N LYS A 39 24.13 4.15 2.55
CA LYS A 39 24.45 4.20 4.00
C LYS A 39 23.21 4.41 4.89
N ASN A 40 22.12 3.73 4.53
CA ASN A 40 20.92 3.59 5.35
C ASN A 40 20.72 2.11 5.71
N PRO A 41 20.11 1.80 6.86
CA PRO A 41 19.83 0.42 7.26
C PRO A 41 18.60 -0.14 6.52
N LEU A 42 18.69 -0.27 5.20
CA LEU A 42 17.57 -0.65 4.33
C LEU A 42 17.10 -2.08 4.61
N THR A 43 15.78 -2.26 4.66
CA THR A 43 15.11 -3.56 4.69
C THR A 43 14.83 -3.99 3.26
N CYS A 44 15.42 -5.11 2.87
CA CYS A 44 15.21 -5.78 1.60
C CYS A 44 14.20 -6.90 1.79
N ASP A 45 12.94 -6.56 1.57
CA ASP A 45 11.79 -7.45 1.52
C ASP A 45 10.98 -7.18 0.25
N CYS A 46 9.78 -7.74 0.13
CA CYS A 46 8.92 -7.48 -1.04
C CYS A 46 8.53 -6.00 -1.23
N ASP A 47 8.64 -5.16 -0.19
CA ASP A 47 8.37 -3.72 -0.32
C ASP A 47 9.50 -2.98 -1.03
N ILE A 48 10.72 -3.52 -1.15
CA ILE A 48 11.82 -2.83 -1.86
C ILE A 48 11.86 -3.14 -3.35
N LEU A 49 11.13 -4.17 -3.80
CA LEU A 49 11.22 -4.68 -5.17
C LEU A 49 10.87 -3.65 -6.23
N TRP A 50 9.85 -2.84 -6.00
CA TRP A 50 9.48 -1.75 -6.92
C TRP A 50 10.66 -0.79 -7.13
N PHE A 51 11.43 -0.52 -6.07
CA PHE A 51 12.58 0.38 -6.12
C PHE A 51 13.74 -0.25 -6.87
N ILE A 52 14.04 -1.53 -6.59
CA ILE A 52 15.05 -2.30 -7.33
C ILE A 52 14.71 -2.34 -8.83
N ASN A 53 13.45 -2.64 -9.16
CA ASN A 53 12.98 -2.68 -10.54
C ASN A 53 13.06 -1.31 -11.22
N ALA A 54 12.74 -0.23 -10.51
CA ALA A 54 12.88 1.13 -11.01
C ALA A 54 14.35 1.49 -11.29
N LEU A 55 15.30 1.01 -10.47
CA LEU A 55 16.73 1.18 -10.70
C LEU A 55 17.23 0.37 -11.91
N LYS A 56 16.70 -0.84 -12.13
CA LYS A 56 17.15 -1.79 -13.17
C LYS A 56 16.55 -1.56 -14.55
N LYS A 57 15.29 -1.15 -14.67
CA LYS A 57 14.57 -0.95 -15.95
C LYS A 57 15.01 0.31 -16.70
N SER A 58 16.30 0.62 -16.70
CA SER A 58 16.91 1.82 -17.27
C SER A 58 16.89 1.83 -18.81
N HIS A 59 15.68 1.98 -19.38
CA HIS A 59 15.46 2.81 -20.57
C HIS A 59 14.96 4.22 -20.19
N HIS A 60 14.88 4.55 -18.90
CA HIS A 60 14.69 5.91 -18.39
C HIS A 60 15.88 6.34 -17.50
N PRO A 61 16.69 7.34 -17.90
CA PRO A 61 17.86 7.81 -17.15
C PRO A 61 17.50 8.74 -15.99
N ARG A 62 16.41 8.46 -15.27
CA ARG A 62 15.84 9.40 -14.29
C ARG A 62 16.28 9.17 -12.85
N VAL A 63 16.92 8.06 -12.47
CA VAL A 63 17.47 7.97 -11.11
C VAL A 63 18.85 7.39 -11.16
N VAL A 64 19.84 8.27 -11.26
CA VAL A 64 21.24 7.90 -11.06
C VAL A 64 21.45 7.73 -9.56
N LEU A 65 21.95 6.57 -9.13
CA LEU A 65 22.38 6.38 -7.73
C LEU A 65 23.58 7.29 -7.44
N GLY A 66 23.84 7.57 -6.17
CA GLY A 66 25.04 8.32 -5.75
C GLY A 66 26.35 7.64 -6.18
N ASN A 67 27.46 8.10 -5.61
CA ASN A 67 28.77 7.48 -5.84
C ASN A 67 28.91 6.11 -5.13
N SER A 68 27.86 5.61 -4.47
CA SER A 68 27.85 4.36 -3.72
C SER A 68 26.51 3.65 -3.90
N ASN A 69 26.57 2.32 -4.02
CA ASN A 69 25.39 1.50 -4.15
C ASN A 69 24.71 1.36 -2.77
N PRO A 70 23.37 1.51 -2.70
CA PRO A 70 22.63 1.18 -1.50
C PRO A 70 22.73 -0.32 -1.22
N LEU A 71 22.93 -0.66 0.04
CA LEU A 71 23.09 -2.03 0.51
C LEU A 71 21.92 -2.41 1.42
N CYS A 72 21.56 -3.67 1.40
CA CYS A 72 20.65 -4.24 2.40
C CYS A 72 21.34 -4.27 3.77
N HIS A 73 20.56 -4.00 4.80
CA HIS A 73 20.93 -4.23 6.19
C HIS A 73 20.04 -5.29 6.83
N TYR A 74 18.77 -5.32 6.44
CA TYR A 74 17.81 -6.36 6.84
C TYR A 74 17.22 -7.06 5.61
N PRO A 75 16.75 -8.31 5.75
CA PRO A 75 17.01 -9.17 6.90
C PRO A 75 18.51 -9.54 6.97
N VAL A 76 18.97 -10.13 8.07
CA VAL A 76 20.42 -10.31 8.33
C VAL A 76 21.12 -11.15 7.24
N GLU A 77 20.37 -12.07 6.63
CA GLU A 77 20.79 -12.95 5.53
C GLU A 77 21.08 -12.17 4.24
N MET A 78 20.49 -10.97 4.11
CA MET A 78 20.70 -10.07 2.98
C MET A 78 21.71 -8.97 3.30
N SER A 79 22.21 -8.88 4.54
CA SER A 79 23.09 -7.79 4.96
C SER A 79 24.33 -7.67 4.09
N GLY A 80 24.62 -6.45 3.64
CA GLY A 80 25.74 -6.13 2.76
C GLY A 80 25.49 -6.35 1.26
N LYS A 81 24.40 -7.03 0.86
CA LYS A 81 24.07 -7.20 -0.57
C LYS A 81 23.68 -5.88 -1.22
N SER A 82 24.19 -5.64 -2.43
CA SER A 82 23.85 -4.47 -3.23
C SER A 82 22.42 -4.58 -3.79
N LEU A 83 21.63 -3.51 -3.71
CA LEU A 83 20.28 -3.51 -4.31
C LEU A 83 20.29 -3.78 -5.82
N LEU A 84 21.40 -3.47 -6.51
CA LEU A 84 21.53 -3.71 -7.95
C LEU A 84 21.73 -5.19 -8.30
N GLU A 85 22.14 -6.03 -7.34
CA GLU A 85 22.37 -7.46 -7.54
C GLU A 85 21.12 -8.29 -7.24
N ILE A 86 20.18 -7.73 -6.49
CA ILE A 86 18.98 -8.43 -6.01
C ILE A 86 17.88 -8.50 -7.09
N THR A 87 17.18 -9.61 -7.17
CA THR A 87 16.11 -9.88 -8.13
C THR A 87 14.82 -10.27 -7.42
N GLU A 88 13.71 -10.35 -8.17
CA GLU A 88 12.42 -10.83 -7.65
C GLU A 88 12.50 -12.25 -7.08
N ASN A 89 13.40 -13.09 -7.61
CA ASN A 89 13.58 -14.47 -7.15
C ASN A 89 14.24 -14.59 -5.77
N ASP A 90 14.85 -13.52 -5.27
CA ASP A 90 15.40 -13.48 -3.91
C ASP A 90 14.31 -13.33 -2.84
N PHE A 91 13.04 -13.17 -3.26
CA PHE A 91 11.92 -12.93 -2.36
C PHE A 91 10.71 -13.84 -2.65
N HIS A 92 10.01 -14.23 -1.60
CA HIS A 92 8.73 -14.95 -1.70
C HIS A 92 7.56 -13.97 -1.61
N CYS A 93 7.33 -13.23 -2.69
CA CYS A 93 6.29 -12.20 -2.75
C CYS A 93 4.97 -12.73 -3.29
N ALA A 94 3.87 -12.13 -2.85
CA ALA A 94 2.53 -12.47 -3.30
C ALA A 94 1.65 -11.21 -3.38
N SER A 95 0.98 -11.02 -4.52
CA SER A 95 -0.10 -10.04 -4.64
C SER A 95 -1.23 -10.36 -3.65
N PRO A 96 -2.08 -9.39 -3.29
CA PRO A 96 -3.14 -9.62 -2.33
C PRO A 96 -4.05 -10.76 -2.78
N ASP A 97 -4.44 -11.62 -1.85
CA ASP A 97 -5.48 -12.62 -2.04
C ASP A 97 -6.51 -12.54 -0.92
N VAL A 98 -7.78 -12.55 -1.28
CA VAL A 98 -8.86 -12.25 -0.34
C VAL A 98 -9.39 -13.54 0.23
N ILE A 99 -9.30 -13.66 1.56
CA ILE A 99 -9.73 -14.84 2.33
C ILE A 99 -11.11 -14.64 2.96
N VAL A 100 -11.53 -13.39 3.16
CA VAL A 100 -12.89 -13.03 3.58
C VAL A 100 -13.37 -11.89 2.71
N VAL A 101 -14.44 -12.15 1.97
CA VAL A 101 -15.11 -11.15 1.13
C VAL A 101 -16.30 -10.56 1.89
N PRO A 102 -16.68 -9.30 1.64
CA PRO A 102 -17.92 -8.77 2.16
C PRO A 102 -19.12 -9.50 1.55
N GLU A 103 -20.15 -9.73 2.36
CA GLU A 103 -21.40 -10.35 1.94
C GLU A 103 -22.52 -9.31 1.82
N ASN A 104 -23.46 -9.55 0.91
CA ASN A 104 -24.66 -8.72 0.80
C ASN A 104 -25.44 -8.75 2.11
N LYS A 105 -25.95 -7.60 2.54
CA LYS A 105 -26.73 -7.48 3.77
C LYS A 105 -27.99 -6.66 3.58
N THR A 106 -29.01 -7.04 4.34
CA THR A 106 -30.20 -6.22 4.58
C THR A 106 -30.24 -5.94 6.07
N VAL A 107 -30.41 -4.67 6.46
CA VAL A 107 -30.40 -4.21 7.86
C VAL A 107 -31.55 -3.24 8.09
N SER A 108 -32.19 -3.25 9.26
CA SER A 108 -33.23 -2.26 9.57
C SER A 108 -32.62 -0.95 10.09
N VAL A 109 -33.33 0.17 9.90
CA VAL A 109 -32.91 1.48 10.41
C VAL A 109 -32.67 1.40 11.93
N GLY A 110 -31.54 1.95 12.35
CA GLY A 110 -31.11 1.98 13.75
C GLY A 110 -30.35 0.74 14.22
N GLU A 111 -30.35 -0.36 13.46
CA GLU A 111 -29.53 -1.55 13.76
C GLU A 111 -28.08 -1.38 13.34
N GLN A 112 -27.22 -2.26 13.85
CA GLN A 112 -25.80 -2.28 13.51
C GLN A 112 -25.57 -3.04 12.19
N LEU A 113 -24.93 -2.38 11.22
CA LEU A 113 -24.37 -3.04 10.04
C LEU A 113 -22.90 -3.40 10.29
N GLN A 114 -22.50 -4.59 9.85
CA GLN A 114 -21.12 -5.05 9.90
C GLN A 114 -20.74 -5.73 8.58
N LEU A 115 -19.67 -5.27 7.94
CA LEU A 115 -19.07 -5.89 6.76
C LEU A 115 -17.61 -6.28 7.07
N SER A 116 -17.26 -7.53 6.79
CA SER A 116 -15.90 -8.04 7.03
C SER A 116 -15.13 -8.16 5.73
N CYS A 117 -13.85 -7.84 5.75
CA CYS A 117 -12.96 -8.09 4.63
C CYS A 117 -11.56 -8.43 5.15
N LYS A 118 -10.95 -9.50 4.64
CA LYS A 118 -9.60 -9.91 5.00
C LYS A 118 -8.85 -10.37 3.77
N ALA A 119 -7.59 -9.96 3.67
CA ALA A 119 -6.69 -10.36 2.62
C ALA A 119 -5.35 -10.80 3.22
N VAL A 120 -4.64 -11.64 2.49
CA VAL A 120 -3.27 -12.05 2.77
C VAL A 120 -2.41 -11.68 1.57
N GLY A 121 -1.11 -11.51 1.80
CA GLY A 121 -0.16 -11.17 0.75
C GLY A 121 1.20 -10.89 1.34
N ASN A 122 2.21 -10.81 0.49
CA ASN A 122 3.54 -10.36 0.90
C ASN A 122 4.05 -9.35 -0.14
N PRO A 123 4.05 -8.04 0.18
CA PRO A 123 3.80 -7.43 1.49
C PRO A 123 2.35 -7.56 1.98
N GLU A 124 2.16 -7.42 3.30
CA GLU A 124 0.83 -7.44 3.93
C GLU A 124 -0.10 -6.41 3.25
N PRO A 125 -1.26 -6.82 2.71
CA PRO A 125 -2.13 -5.92 1.98
C PRO A 125 -2.79 -4.87 2.88
N PHE A 126 -2.79 -3.63 2.42
CA PHE A 126 -3.64 -2.58 2.99
C PHE A 126 -5.07 -2.71 2.47
N ILE A 127 -6.06 -2.54 3.34
CA ILE A 127 -7.48 -2.64 3.03
C ILE A 127 -8.14 -1.27 3.18
N THR A 128 -8.92 -0.89 2.18
CA THR A 128 -9.75 0.32 2.17
C THR A 128 -11.18 0.00 1.79
N TRP A 129 -12.11 0.83 2.26
CA TRP A 129 -13.53 0.71 1.95
C TRP A 129 -13.99 1.89 1.10
N VAL A 130 -14.80 1.58 0.10
CA VAL A 130 -15.38 2.53 -0.85
C VAL A 130 -16.88 2.27 -0.89
N LYS A 131 -17.71 3.31 -0.83
CA LYS A 131 -19.16 3.22 -0.98
C LYS A 131 -19.56 3.94 -2.26
N ASP A 132 -20.26 3.24 -3.16
CA ASP A 132 -20.75 3.78 -4.42
C ASP A 132 -19.64 4.51 -5.23
N ASP A 133 -18.47 3.88 -5.28
CA ASP A 133 -17.24 4.36 -5.94
C ASP A 133 -16.62 5.64 -5.36
N ILE A 134 -17.04 6.05 -4.15
CA ILE A 134 -16.48 7.15 -3.38
C ILE A 134 -15.81 6.60 -2.11
N ASP A 135 -14.65 7.15 -1.74
CA ASP A 135 -13.95 6.77 -0.51
C ASP A 135 -14.88 6.91 0.70
N LEU A 136 -14.93 5.87 1.54
CA LEU A 136 -15.85 5.87 2.67
C LEU A 136 -15.42 6.88 3.74
N GLU A 137 -16.28 7.85 4.04
CA GLU A 137 -16.05 8.81 5.10
C GLU A 137 -16.25 8.18 6.48
N LEU A 138 -15.19 8.16 7.28
CA LEU A 138 -15.22 7.64 8.65
C LEU A 138 -15.81 8.69 9.61
N SER A 139 -16.56 8.21 10.61
CA SER A 139 -17.17 9.03 11.64
C SER A 139 -17.28 8.27 12.97
N GLN A 140 -17.87 8.87 14.00
CA GLN A 140 -18.19 8.14 15.23
C GLN A 140 -19.17 6.98 14.97
N ARG A 141 -20.03 7.10 13.95
CA ARG A 141 -21.04 6.10 13.56
C ARG A 141 -20.48 5.04 12.61
N VAL A 142 -19.58 5.43 11.70
CA VAL A 142 -19.00 4.59 10.63
C VAL A 142 -17.51 4.39 10.90
N GLN A 143 -17.11 3.19 11.32
CA GLN A 143 -15.73 2.90 11.75
C GLN A 143 -15.17 1.66 11.06
N VAL A 144 -13.88 1.67 10.77
CA VAL A 144 -13.12 0.49 10.32
C VAL A 144 -12.16 0.07 11.44
N PHE A 145 -12.29 -1.17 11.91
CA PHE A 145 -11.47 -1.71 12.98
C PHE A 145 -10.12 -2.22 12.46
N GLN A 146 -9.19 -2.52 13.38
CA GLN A 146 -7.85 -3.03 13.04
C GLN A 146 -7.87 -4.33 12.23
N ASN A 147 -8.93 -5.14 12.38
CA ASN A 147 -9.15 -6.35 11.59
C ASN A 147 -9.80 -6.08 10.22
N ASN A 148 -9.89 -4.81 9.81
CA ASN A 148 -10.50 -4.29 8.58
C ASN A 148 -12.02 -4.49 8.47
N THR A 149 -12.69 -4.86 9.57
CA THR A 149 -14.16 -4.90 9.64
C THR A 149 -14.72 -3.48 9.67
N LEU A 150 -15.62 -3.19 8.73
CA LEU A 150 -16.44 -1.99 8.73
C LEU A 150 -17.68 -2.20 9.62
N ILE A 151 -17.91 -1.28 10.55
CA ILE A 151 -19.11 -1.23 11.39
C ILE A 151 -19.80 0.12 11.20
N ILE A 152 -21.11 0.08 10.98
CA ILE A 152 -22.00 1.22 11.11
C ILE A 152 -22.91 0.95 12.30
N SER A 153 -22.73 1.70 13.39
CA SER A 153 -23.36 1.39 14.69
C SER A 153 -24.88 1.59 14.72
N LYS A 154 -25.39 2.52 13.90
CA LYS A 154 -26.81 2.75 13.66
C LYS A 154 -27.02 3.03 12.17
N ALA A 155 -27.67 2.10 11.49
CA ALA A 155 -27.93 2.21 10.06
C ALA A 155 -28.97 3.30 9.77
N GLU A 156 -28.68 4.12 8.76
CA GLU A 156 -29.57 5.12 8.18
C GLU A 156 -29.87 4.72 6.74
N ARG A 157 -31.01 5.17 6.18
CA ARG A 157 -31.38 4.81 4.79
C ARG A 157 -30.30 5.20 3.76
N THR A 158 -29.55 6.27 4.02
CA THR A 158 -28.41 6.73 3.18
C THR A 158 -27.20 5.80 3.21
N ASP A 159 -27.12 4.90 4.19
CA ASP A 159 -26.06 3.90 4.26
C ASP A 159 -26.31 2.74 3.27
N GLY A 160 -27.48 2.65 2.64
CA GLY A 160 -27.72 1.72 1.54
C GLY A 160 -26.83 2.02 0.34
N GLY A 161 -26.41 0.99 -0.38
CA GLY A 161 -25.55 1.12 -1.55
C GLY A 161 -24.55 -0.02 -1.70
N HIS A 162 -23.60 0.15 -2.61
CA HIS A 162 -22.57 -0.84 -2.86
C HIS A 162 -21.28 -0.53 -2.10
N TYR A 163 -20.90 -1.43 -1.21
CA TYR A 163 -19.66 -1.35 -0.46
C TYR A 163 -18.61 -2.22 -1.11
N LYS A 164 -17.47 -1.62 -1.46
CA LYS A 164 -16.33 -2.28 -2.07
C LYS A 164 -15.17 -2.28 -1.09
N CYS A 165 -14.71 -3.47 -0.73
CA CYS A 165 -13.44 -3.65 -0.06
C CYS A 165 -12.33 -3.71 -1.13
N VAL A 166 -11.36 -2.81 -1.05
CA VAL A 166 -10.21 -2.74 -1.95
C VAL A 166 -8.96 -3.13 -1.18
N THR A 167 -8.30 -4.21 -1.62
CA THR A 167 -7.10 -4.77 -1.00
C THR A 167 -5.91 -4.52 -1.91
N SER A 168 -4.80 -4.00 -1.37
CA SER A 168 -3.66 -3.58 -2.18
C SER A 168 -2.32 -3.76 -1.48
N ASN A 169 -1.30 -4.19 -2.24
CA ASN A 169 0.10 -4.10 -1.85
C ASN A 169 0.94 -3.64 -3.07
N SER A 170 2.26 -3.61 -2.94
CA SER A 170 3.16 -3.17 -4.03
C SER A 170 3.12 -4.06 -5.29
N LEU A 171 2.58 -5.28 -5.21
CA LEU A 171 2.46 -6.22 -6.34
C LEU A 171 1.11 -6.13 -7.04
N GLY A 172 0.09 -5.54 -6.44
CA GLY A 172 -1.21 -5.41 -7.10
C GLY A 172 -2.37 -5.02 -6.19
N ARG A 173 -3.56 -4.99 -6.79
CA ARG A 173 -4.81 -4.61 -6.15
C ARG A 173 -5.93 -5.59 -6.56
N LYS A 174 -6.76 -5.98 -5.60
CA LYS A 174 -8.02 -6.69 -5.83
C LYS A 174 -9.16 -5.95 -5.13
N SER A 175 -10.40 -6.19 -5.55
CA SER A 175 -11.56 -5.60 -4.88
C SER A 175 -12.78 -6.51 -4.94
N PHE A 176 -13.57 -6.49 -3.88
CA PHE A 176 -14.79 -7.29 -3.73
C PHE A 176 -15.91 -6.42 -3.22
N GLN A 177 -17.12 -6.64 -3.73
CA GLN A 177 -18.26 -5.76 -3.51
C GLN A 177 -19.41 -6.50 -2.84
N ALA A 178 -20.12 -5.81 -1.96
CA ALA A 178 -21.37 -6.24 -1.36
C ALA A 178 -22.44 -5.14 -1.50
N MET A 179 -23.67 -5.56 -1.75
CA MET A 179 -24.85 -4.70 -1.70
C MET A 179 -25.39 -4.64 -0.27
N VAL A 180 -25.67 -3.43 0.20
CA VAL A 180 -26.35 -3.18 1.47
C VAL A 180 -27.71 -2.55 1.19
N ASN A 181 -28.77 -3.20 1.67
CA ASN A 181 -30.12 -2.68 1.69
C ASN A 181 -30.49 -2.25 3.11
N VAL A 182 -31.11 -1.08 3.26
CA VAL A 182 -31.59 -0.59 4.56
C VAL A 182 -33.10 -0.49 4.53
N ASN A 183 -33.77 -1.28 5.37
CA ASN A 183 -35.22 -1.35 5.49
C ASN A 183 -35.71 -0.60 6.73
N ASP A 184 -37.01 -0.34 6.80
CA ASP A 184 -37.66 0.23 7.98
C ASP A 184 -37.81 -0.79 9.12
#